data_AF-A0A2S2QF20-F1
#
_entry.id   AF-A0A2S2QF20-F1
#
_cell.length_a   1.000
_cell.length_b   1.000
_cell.length_c   1.000
_cell.angle_alpha   90.00
_cell.angle_beta   90.00
_cell.angle_gamma   90.00
#
_symmetry.space_group_name_H-M   'P 1'
#
loop_
_entity.id
_entity.type
_entity.pdbx_description
1 polymer ?
#
loop_
_entity_poly.entity_id
_entity_poly.type
_entity_poly.pdbx_seq_one_letter_code
_entity_poly.pdbx_strand_id
1 'polypeptide(L)'
;HPFLIDCSNHNFKLIIGKYSNNALIKPSQDVVEICQEAERTFRSSNVFLPNIKHRMFNEIKNKIYQKRNIFNELNNHCKGQQLFNTHRDQIISLAILTYLNIRFHHAAASKEKKIAFL
;
A
#
# COMPACT_ATOMS: atom_id res chain seq x y z
N HIS A 1 16.42 -0.74 -15.95
CA HIS A 1 16.35 -0.74 -14.48
C HIS A 1 15.36 -1.80 -14.00
N PRO A 2 15.83 -2.94 -13.48
CA PRO A 2 14.96 -4.01 -13.04
C PRO A 2 14.53 -3.73 -11.60
N PHE A 3 13.22 -3.52 -11.38
CA PHE A 3 12.62 -3.64 -10.06
C PHE A 3 12.54 -5.14 -9.75
N LEU A 4 13.34 -5.61 -8.80
CA LEU A 4 13.37 -7.01 -8.37
C LEU A 4 12.22 -7.27 -7.38
N ILE A 5 11.10 -7.77 -7.91
CA ILE A 5 10.22 -8.66 -7.13
C ILE A 5 10.84 -10.05 -7.24
N ASP A 6 11.38 -10.56 -6.14
CA ASP A 6 11.81 -11.95 -6.04
C ASP A 6 10.56 -12.84 -5.99
N CYS A 7 10.27 -13.55 -7.09
CA CYS A 7 9.13 -14.46 -7.22
C CYS A 7 9.39 -15.86 -6.63
N SER A 8 10.60 -16.13 -6.11
CA SER A 8 10.99 -17.48 -5.69
C SER A 8 10.50 -17.85 -4.28
N ASN A 9 10.20 -16.85 -3.45
CA ASN A 9 9.61 -17.04 -2.13
C ASN A 9 8.67 -15.86 -1.86
N HIS A 10 7.47 -16.14 -1.36
CA HIS A 10 6.39 -15.17 -1.10
C HIS A 10 6.70 -14.14 0.02
N ASN A 11 7.96 -13.76 0.19
CA ASN A 11 8.42 -12.75 1.13
C ASN A 11 8.54 -11.40 0.44
N PHE A 12 7.72 -10.44 0.87
CA PHE A 12 7.91 -9.02 0.56
C PHE A 12 9.19 -8.53 1.23
N LYS A 13 10.34 -8.76 0.59
CA LYS A 13 11.60 -8.12 0.98
C LYS A 13 11.52 -6.66 0.54
N LEU A 14 10.98 -5.81 1.42
CA LEU A 14 11.35 -4.39 1.43
C LEU A 14 12.89 -4.35 1.40
N ILE A 15 13.41 -3.61 0.44
CA ILE A 15 14.82 -3.47 0.09
C ILE A 15 15.70 -3.69 1.34
N ILE A 16 16.33 -4.86 1.40
CA ILE A 16 17.28 -5.18 2.48
C ILE A 16 18.38 -4.13 2.39
N GLY A 17 18.69 -3.47 3.51
CA GLY A 17 19.54 -2.27 3.61
C GLY A 17 20.96 -2.35 3.04
N LYS A 18 21.33 -3.46 2.40
CA LYS A 18 22.61 -3.67 1.71
C LYS A 18 22.72 -2.92 0.37
N TYR A 19 21.61 -2.41 -0.18
CA TYR A 19 21.59 -1.69 -1.47
C TYR A 19 21.45 -0.17 -1.35
N SER A 20 21.28 0.37 -0.14
CA SER A 20 21.19 1.80 0.08
C SER A 20 22.52 2.33 0.60
N ASN A 21 23.24 3.11 -0.20
CA ASN A 21 24.27 4.03 0.27
C ASN A 21 23.62 5.15 1.14
N ASN A 22 22.86 4.80 2.17
CA ASN A 22 22.00 5.67 2.97
C ASN A 22 20.96 6.52 2.21
N ALA A 23 20.81 6.35 0.89
CA ALA A 23 19.91 7.17 0.07
C ALA A 23 18.42 6.77 0.16
N LEU A 24 18.10 5.61 0.75
CA LEU A 24 16.72 5.11 0.84
C LEU A 24 16.24 5.15 2.29
N ILE A 25 15.00 5.61 2.47
CA ILE A 25 14.35 5.73 3.77
C ILE A 25 13.73 4.37 4.15
N LYS A 26 14.06 3.87 5.34
CA LYS A 26 13.41 2.68 5.92
C LYS A 26 11.97 3.02 6.32
N PRO A 27 10.95 2.30 5.82
CA PRO A 27 9.57 2.55 6.22
C PRO A 27 9.31 2.11 7.66
N SER A 28 8.34 2.75 8.32
CA SER A 28 7.84 2.30 9.63
C SER A 28 7.05 1.00 9.50
N GLN A 29 7.00 0.22 10.57
CA GLN A 29 6.28 -1.06 10.60
C GLN A 29 4.80 -0.91 10.21
N ASP A 30 4.14 0.16 10.67
CA ASP A 30 2.75 0.47 10.32
C ASP A 30 2.54 0.64 8.81
N VAL A 31 3.45 1.35 8.14
CA VAL A 31 3.41 1.53 6.68
C VAL A 31 3.64 0.21 5.96
N VAL A 32 4.55 -0.63 6.47
CA VAL A 32 4.77 -1.97 5.94
C VAL A 32 3.49 -2.79 5.99
N GLU A 33 2.80 -2.80 7.13
CA GLU A 33 1.56 -3.54 7.29
C GLU A 33 0.43 -3.06 6.38
N ILE A 34 0.28 -1.73 6.24
CA ILE A 34 -0.72 -1.14 5.32
C ILE A 34 -0.45 -1.59 3.88
N CYS A 35 0.81 -1.47 3.44
CA CYS A 35 1.20 -1.88 2.10
C CYS A 35 1.02 -3.39 1.86
N GLN A 36 1.28 -4.23 2.87
CA GLN A 36 1.07 -5.67 2.77
C GLN A 36 -0.41 -6.03 2.61
N GLU A 37 -1.32 -5.42 3.39
CA GLU A 37 -2.76 -5.67 3.19
C GLU A 37 -3.26 -5.15 1.85
N ALA A 38 -2.76 -3.99 1.42
CA ALA A 38 -3.10 -3.44 0.12
C ALA A 38 -2.69 -4.37 -1.03
N GLU A 39 -1.50 -4.96 -0.94
CA GLU A 39 -1.00 -5.91 -1.94
C GLU A 39 -1.76 -7.24 -1.94
N ARG A 40 -2.08 -7.79 -0.77
CA ARG A 40 -2.91 -8.99 -0.68
C ARG A 40 -4.26 -8.76 -1.35
N THR A 41 -4.89 -7.63 -1.04
CA THR A 41 -6.19 -7.24 -1.60
C THR A 41 -6.10 -7.00 -3.12
N PHE A 42 -4.99 -6.43 -3.60
CA PHE A 42 -4.73 -6.22 -5.03
C PHE A 42 -4.59 -7.55 -5.78
N ARG A 43 -3.82 -8.49 -5.24
CA ARG A 43 -3.62 -9.81 -5.87
C ARG A 43 -4.88 -10.67 -5.91
N SER A 44 -5.75 -10.55 -4.90
CA SER A 44 -7.01 -11.30 -4.85
C SER A 44 -8.13 -10.66 -5.67
N SER A 45 -7.93 -9.45 -6.22
CA SER A 45 -8.96 -8.69 -6.92
C SER A 45 -8.79 -8.73 -8.43
N ASN A 46 -9.90 -8.68 -9.16
CA ASN A 46 -9.87 -8.39 -10.59
C ASN A 46 -9.75 -6.88 -10.81
N VAL A 47 -8.52 -6.41 -10.99
CA VAL A 47 -8.13 -4.99 -11.02
C VAL A 47 -8.56 -4.22 -12.28
N PHE A 48 -9.26 -4.85 -13.22
CA PHE A 48 -9.76 -4.17 -14.42
C PHE A 48 -11.27 -3.91 -14.40
N LEU A 49 -11.93 -4.13 -13.25
CA LEU A 49 -13.35 -3.83 -13.08
C LEU A 49 -13.59 -2.33 -12.79
N PRO A 50 -14.74 -1.78 -13.22
CA PRO A 50 -15.14 -0.43 -12.84
C PRO A 50 -15.19 -0.26 -11.32
N ASN A 51 -14.81 0.91 -10.83
CA ASN A 51 -14.85 1.28 -9.40
C ASN A 51 -14.06 0.37 -8.44
N ILE A 52 -13.25 -0.57 -8.96
CA ILE A 52 -12.54 -1.55 -8.14
C ILE A 52 -11.60 -0.89 -7.14
N LYS A 53 -10.93 0.19 -7.54
CA LYS A 53 -10.02 0.95 -6.67
C LYS A 53 -10.71 1.48 -5.41
N HIS A 54 -11.93 1.99 -5.52
CA HIS A 54 -12.69 2.48 -4.37
C HIS A 54 -13.13 1.31 -3.46
N ARG A 55 -13.59 0.21 -4.06
CA ARG A 55 -13.94 -1.02 -3.31
C ARG A 55 -12.74 -1.54 -2.52
N MET A 56 -11.58 -1.64 -3.16
CA MET A 56 -10.35 -2.09 -2.54
C MET A 56 -9.90 -1.14 -1.43
N PHE A 57 -9.97 0.17 -1.66
CA PHE A 57 -9.63 1.16 -0.64
C PHE A 57 -10.43 0.94 0.64
N ASN A 58 -11.76 0.80 0.53
CA ASN A 58 -12.63 0.56 1.68
C ASN A 58 -12.34 -0.79 2.35
N GLU A 59 -12.11 -1.84 1.57
CA GLU A 59 -11.77 -3.17 2.10
C GLU A 59 -10.46 -3.13 2.91
N ILE A 60 -9.41 -2.50 2.37
CA ILE A 60 -8.12 -2.36 3.04
C ILE A 60 -8.27 -1.51 4.29
N LYS A 61 -8.94 -0.36 4.19
CA LYS A 61 -9.16 0.56 5.31
C LYS A 61 -9.89 -0.13 6.47
N ASN A 62 -10.92 -0.92 6.17
CA ASN A 62 -11.65 -1.72 7.16
C ASN A 62 -10.75 -2.76 7.85
N LYS A 63 -9.94 -3.50 7.08
CA LYS A 63 -8.98 -4.48 7.63
C LYS A 63 -7.93 -3.81 8.52
N ILE A 64 -7.42 -2.66 8.12
CA ILE A 64 -6.43 -1.89 8.90
C ILE A 64 -7.05 -1.35 10.20
N TYR A 65 -8.32 -0.93 10.18
CA TYR A 65 -8.98 -0.48 11.40
C TYR A 65 -9.29 -1.56 12.41
N GLN A 66 -9.39 -2.82 11.98
CA GLN A 66 -9.46 -3.96 12.89
C GLN A 66 -8.12 -4.23 13.61
N LYS A 67 -7.01 -3.69 13.11
CA LYS A 67 -5.69 -3.80 13.76
C LYS A 67 -5.54 -2.73 14.85
N ARG A 68 -5.34 -3.20 16.09
CA ARG A 68 -5.29 -2.33 17.29
C ARG A 68 -4.13 -1.33 17.31
N ASN A 69 -3.00 -1.64 16.67
CA ASN A 69 -1.75 -0.93 16.93
C ASN A 69 -1.24 -0.04 15.79
N ILE A 70 -1.97 0.07 14.68
CA ILE A 70 -1.54 0.91 13.55
C ILE A 70 -1.57 2.37 13.95
N PHE A 71 -0.41 3.03 13.96
CA PHE A 71 -0.22 4.43 14.35
C PHE A 71 -0.82 4.79 15.72
N ASN A 72 -0.71 3.91 16.71
CA ASN A 72 -1.33 4.11 18.01
C ASN A 72 -0.85 5.39 18.73
N GLU A 73 0.43 5.77 18.53
CA GLU A 73 1.01 6.99 19.12
C GLU A 73 0.38 8.28 18.56
N LEU A 74 -0.25 8.23 17.39
CA LEU A 74 -0.93 9.39 16.78
C LEU A 74 -2.30 9.70 17.40
N ASN A 75 -2.84 8.79 18.24
CA ASN A 75 -4.10 9.03 18.95
C ASN A 75 -4.00 10.19 19.96
N ASN A 76 -2.79 10.55 20.39
CA ASN A 76 -2.55 11.69 21.28
C ASN A 76 -2.87 13.05 20.63
N HIS A 77 -3.00 13.11 19.31
CA HIS A 77 -3.30 14.32 18.54
C HIS A 77 -4.80 14.52 18.24
N CYS A 78 -5.69 13.74 18.85
CA CYS A 78 -7.14 13.86 18.65
C CYS A 78 -7.76 15.11 19.31
N LYS A 79 -7.01 15.89 20.13
CA LYS A 79 -7.52 17.15 20.71
C LYS A 79 -7.64 18.22 19.63
N GLY A 80 -8.87 18.57 19.26
CA GLY A 80 -9.18 19.63 18.29
C GLY A 80 -9.32 19.20 16.83
N GLN A 81 -9.29 17.89 16.54
CA GLN A 81 -9.52 17.36 15.20
C GLN A 81 -10.99 16.99 14.96
N GLN A 82 -11.42 16.99 13.70
CA GLN A 82 -12.76 16.54 13.32
C GLN A 82 -12.99 15.07 13.66
N LEU A 83 -14.17 14.73 14.19
CA LEU A 83 -14.56 13.40 14.68
C LEU A 83 -14.28 12.23 13.72
N PHE A 84 -14.33 12.48 12.40
CA PHE A 84 -14.19 11.46 11.35
C PHE A 84 -12.94 11.64 10.47
N ASN A 85 -12.07 12.59 10.80
CA ASN A 85 -10.91 12.95 9.98
C ASN A 85 -9.70 13.22 10.89
N THR A 86 -9.33 12.20 11.66
CA THR A 86 -8.14 12.25 12.49
C THR A 86 -6.89 12.18 11.62
N HIS A 87 -5.77 12.69 12.12
CA HIS A 87 -4.47 12.57 11.44
C HIS A 87 -4.10 11.12 11.13
N ARG A 88 -4.49 10.19 12.01
CA ARG A 88 -4.39 8.76 11.79
C ARG A 88 -5.18 8.30 10.56
N ASP A 89 -6.45 8.71 10.44
CA ASP A 89 -7.28 8.38 9.26
C ASP A 89 -6.66 8.92 7.97
N GLN A 90 -6.17 10.16 8.00
CA GLN A 90 -5.54 10.80 6.84
C GLN A 90 -4.30 10.04 6.37
N ILE A 91 -3.40 9.68 7.29
CA ILE A 91 -2.17 8.95 6.93
C ILE A 91 -2.50 7.55 6.41
N ILE A 92 -3.42 6.82 7.07
CA ILE A 92 -3.84 5.50 6.60
C ILE A 92 -4.42 5.61 5.19
N SER A 93 -5.32 6.56 4.97
CA SER A 93 -5.96 6.78 3.68
C SER A 93 -4.93 7.14 2.60
N LEU A 94 -3.98 8.02 2.91
CA LEU A 94 -2.91 8.43 2.00
C LEU A 94 -1.98 7.26 1.65
N ALA A 95 -1.59 6.45 2.63
CA ALA A 95 -0.74 5.28 2.42
C ALA A 95 -1.41 4.26 1.50
N ILE A 96 -2.69 3.93 1.75
CA ILE A 96 -3.46 3.01 0.92
C ILE A 96 -3.59 3.55 -0.52
N LEU A 97 -4.01 4.81 -0.68
CA LEU A 97 -4.19 5.42 -2.01
C LEU A 97 -2.90 5.47 -2.80
N THR A 98 -1.80 5.88 -2.16
CA THR A 98 -0.48 5.93 -2.78
C THR A 98 -0.06 4.56 -3.27
N TYR A 99 -0.19 3.53 -2.42
CA TYR A 99 0.17 2.16 -2.80
C TYR A 99 -0.68 1.67 -3.99
N LEU A 100 -2.00 1.82 -3.91
CA LEU A 100 -2.89 1.41 -4.99
C LEU A 100 -2.55 2.12 -6.31
N ASN A 101 -2.32 3.44 -6.29
CA ASN A 101 -1.94 4.20 -7.48
C ASN A 101 -0.70 3.60 -8.17
N ILE A 102 0.35 3.32 -7.39
CA ILE A 102 1.59 2.72 -7.89
C ILE A 102 1.29 1.34 -8.52
N ARG A 103 0.49 0.51 -7.87
CA ARG A 103 0.16 -0.85 -8.35
C ARG A 103 -0.72 -0.85 -9.60
N PHE A 104 -1.72 0.01 -9.66
CA PHE A 104 -2.55 0.16 -10.86
C PHE A 104 -1.72 0.64 -12.05
N HIS A 105 -0.84 1.62 -11.85
CA HIS A 105 0.08 2.07 -12.91
C HIS A 105 1.00 0.95 -13.39
N HIS A 106 1.57 0.18 -12.47
CA HIS A 106 2.40 -0.98 -12.82
C HIS A 106 1.61 -2.05 -13.60
N ALA A 107 0.38 -2.35 -13.19
CA ALA A 107 -0.48 -3.31 -13.87
C ALA A 107 -0.87 -2.84 -15.28
N ALA A 108 -1.19 -1.56 -15.45
CA ALA A 108 -1.48 -0.95 -16.75
C ALA A 108 -0.26 -1.04 -17.69
N ALA A 109 0.91 -0.58 -17.24
CA ALA A 109 2.15 -0.66 -18.03
C ALA A 109 2.54 -2.10 -18.40
N SER A 110 2.27 -3.07 -17.52
CA SER A 110 2.50 -4.49 -17.80
C SER A 110 1.53 -5.06 -18.85
N LYS A 111 0.29 -4.55 -18.89
CA LYS A 111 -0.72 -4.94 -19.89
C LYS A 111 -0.39 -4.36 -21.27
N GLU A 112 0.00 -3.08 -21.34
CA GLU A 112 0.41 -2.43 -22.59
C GLU A 112 1.59 -3.15 -23.25
N LYS A 113 2.62 -3.49 -22.46
CA LYS A 113 3.75 -4.28 -22.97
C LYS A 113 3.30 -5.62 -23.56
N LYS A 114 2.40 -6.34 -22.90
CA LYS A 114 1.88 -7.62 -23.41
C LYS A 114 1.12 -7.47 -24.73
N ILE A 115 0.39 -6.38 -24.92
CA ILE A 115 -0.34 -6.09 -26.17
C ILE A 115 0.64 -5.75 -27.30
N ALA A 116 1.74 -5.04 -27.01
CA ALA A 116 2.73 -4.66 -28.02
C ALA A 116 3.57 -5.85 -28.58
N PHE A 117 3.53 -7.02 -27.93
CA PHE A 117 4.21 -8.23 -28.38
C PHE A 117 3.26 -9.28 -29.00
N LEU A 118 1.99 -8.94 -29.20
CA LEU A 118 0.98 -9.71 -29.93
C LEU A 118 0.70 -9.03 -31.27
#